data_AF-A0A9E5V9F3-F1
#
_entry.id   AF-A0A9E5V9F3-F1
#
_cell.length_a   1.000
_cell.length_b   1.000
_cell.length_c   1.000
_cell.angle_alpha   90.00
_cell.angle_beta   90.00
_cell.angle_gamma   90.00
#
_symmetry.space_group_name_H-M   'P 1'
#
loop_
_entity.id
_entity.type
_entity.pdbx_description
1 polymer ?
#
loop_
_entity_poly.entity_id
_entity_poly.type
_entity_poly.pdbx_seq_one_letter_code
_entity_poly.pdbx_strand_id
1 'polypeptide(L)'
;MTSQPTEADFPVTFLNETAIVQIPARLSVLEAVSFKQTCQELVQANSLLKQIIIAFDDTIFMDSSGLGALVSNLKHAQEKGIEMTLRNVTPQVLAVLNLTGLDQVFSIESSKNAESLASRQLEEVLPNTHPSVKSWMKRLIDIIGAIVGLVITAVLCVPIAIAIQIDDPGNILFAQTRCGWMGKEFKIWKFRSMCVDAEAKKAELEQQNQVQGAFFKIDNDPRVTRVGRFLRKTSLDELPQFWNVLIGEMSLVGTRPPTPSEVSLYEVPEWQRLDVRPGMTGEWQVNGRSTIRSFEDVIRLDLQYQKNWSLLYDLKLIFKTVTILFNKNSGAV
;
A
#
# COMPACT_ATOMS: atom_id res chain seq x y z
N MET A 1 -21.63 10.59 -24.68
CA MET A 1 -22.63 10.63 -23.60
C MET A 1 -21.95 10.12 -22.36
N THR A 2 -21.47 11.04 -21.52
CA THR A 2 -20.81 10.76 -20.24
C THR A 2 -21.89 10.42 -19.23
N SER A 3 -22.04 9.14 -18.90
CA SER A 3 -22.87 8.71 -17.78
C SER A 3 -22.21 9.19 -16.49
N GLN A 4 -22.83 10.15 -15.83
CA GLN A 4 -22.54 10.47 -14.44
C GLN A 4 -22.72 9.20 -13.59
N PRO A 5 -21.88 8.96 -12.57
CA PRO A 5 -22.09 7.83 -11.67
C PRO A 5 -23.37 8.07 -10.87
N THR A 6 -24.27 7.09 -10.86
CA THR A 6 -25.38 7.00 -9.91
C THR A 6 -24.81 7.09 -8.49
N GLU A 7 -25.21 8.10 -7.72
CA GLU A 7 -24.90 8.20 -6.28
C GLU A 7 -25.34 6.90 -5.62
N ALA A 8 -24.40 6.20 -4.97
CA ALA A 8 -24.76 5.05 -4.14
C ALA A 8 -25.36 5.62 -2.85
N ASP A 9 -26.69 5.70 -2.79
CA ASP A 9 -27.39 6.09 -1.56
C ASP A 9 -27.27 4.96 -0.53
N PHE A 10 -26.59 5.23 0.59
CA PHE A 10 -26.51 4.32 1.72
C PHE A 10 -27.76 4.49 2.59
N PRO A 11 -28.54 3.41 2.86
CA PRO A 11 -29.64 3.50 3.80
C PRO A 11 -29.12 3.88 5.19
N VAL A 12 -29.64 4.97 5.75
CA VAL A 12 -29.32 5.42 7.11
C VAL A 12 -30.57 5.36 7.99
N THR A 13 -30.46 4.68 9.13
CA THR A 13 -31.50 4.64 10.16
C THR A 13 -31.01 5.38 11.40
N PHE A 14 -31.82 6.29 11.94
CA PHE A 14 -31.52 7.01 13.18
C PHE A 14 -32.27 6.39 14.35
N LEU A 15 -31.54 6.13 15.43
CA LEU A 15 -32.08 5.69 16.72
C LEU A 15 -31.48 6.58 17.81
N ASN A 16 -32.27 7.52 18.33
CA ASN A 16 -31.82 8.51 19.30
C ASN A 16 -30.59 9.30 18.80
N GLU A 17 -29.46 9.18 19.50
CA GLU A 17 -28.18 9.84 19.20
C GLU A 17 -27.24 8.95 18.37
N THR A 18 -27.77 7.88 17.76
CA THR A 18 -27.02 6.89 16.98
C THR A 18 -27.52 6.83 15.53
N ALA A 19 -26.60 6.92 14.57
CA ALA A 19 -26.88 6.68 13.15
C ALA A 19 -26.37 5.30 12.75
N ILE A 20 -27.19 4.51 12.06
CA ILE A 20 -26.82 3.21 11.52
C ILE A 20 -26.74 3.34 10.00
N VAL A 21 -25.55 3.12 9.44
CA VAL A 21 -25.30 3.15 8.00
C VAL A 21 -25.20 1.73 7.46
N GLN A 22 -26.09 1.37 6.54
CA GLN A 22 -26.12 0.04 5.93
C GLN A 22 -25.15 -0.04 4.76
N ILE A 23 -24.15 -0.91 4.84
CA ILE A 23 -23.18 -1.13 3.76
C ILE A 23 -23.74 -2.13 2.76
N PRO A 24 -23.65 -1.86 1.44
CA PRO A 24 -24.13 -2.78 0.41
C PRO A 24 -23.26 -4.05 0.34
N ALA A 25 -23.68 -4.99 -0.51
CA ALA A 25 -22.97 -6.24 -0.73
C ALA A 25 -21.52 -6.05 -1.22
N ARG A 26 -21.25 -4.94 -1.91
CA ARG A 26 -19.95 -4.60 -2.48
C ARG A 26 -19.56 -3.19 -2.05
N LEU A 27 -18.42 -3.06 -1.37
CA LEU A 27 -17.82 -1.77 -1.03
C LEU A 27 -16.51 -1.62 -1.83
N SER A 28 -16.64 -1.22 -3.10
CA SER A 28 -15.51 -0.89 -3.98
C SER A 28 -15.35 0.62 -4.14
N VAL A 29 -14.40 1.08 -4.95
CA VAL A 29 -14.13 2.54 -5.10
C VAL A 29 -15.37 3.42 -5.29
N LEU A 30 -16.36 2.99 -6.07
CA LEU A 30 -17.55 3.79 -6.37
C LEU A 30 -18.41 3.98 -5.12
N GLU A 31 -18.68 2.88 -4.43
CA GLU A 31 -19.44 2.88 -3.18
C GLU A 31 -18.64 3.55 -2.06
N ALA A 32 -17.32 3.36 -2.00
CA ALA A 32 -16.45 3.88 -0.97
C ALA A 32 -16.38 5.42 -0.94
N VAL A 33 -16.40 6.07 -2.11
CA VAL A 33 -16.44 7.54 -2.20
C VAL A 33 -17.76 8.07 -1.63
N SER A 34 -18.87 7.45 -2.06
CA SER A 34 -20.22 7.82 -1.58
C SER A 34 -20.34 7.55 -0.08
N PHE A 35 -19.82 6.42 0.41
CA PHE A 35 -19.78 6.06 1.83
C PHE A 35 -19.04 7.10 2.68
N LYS A 36 -17.85 7.54 2.24
CA LYS A 36 -17.11 8.62 2.90
C LYS A 36 -17.97 9.87 3.02
N GLN A 37 -18.60 10.28 1.92
CA GLN A 37 -19.43 11.47 1.89
C GLN A 37 -20.65 11.35 2.81
N THR A 38 -21.38 10.23 2.77
CA THR A 38 -22.55 10.00 3.65
C THR A 38 -22.17 10.15 5.12
N CYS A 39 -21.09 9.53 5.58
CA CYS A 39 -20.67 9.65 6.99
C CYS A 39 -20.29 11.10 7.36
N GLN A 40 -19.59 11.81 6.48
CA GLN A 40 -19.24 13.21 6.72
C GLN A 40 -20.48 14.11 6.82
N GLU A 41 -21.46 13.90 5.95
CA GLU A 41 -22.74 14.63 5.99
C GLU A 41 -23.52 14.32 7.28
N LEU A 42 -23.53 13.07 7.74
CA LEU A 42 -24.17 12.70 9.02
C LEU A 42 -23.59 13.44 10.21
N VAL A 43 -22.25 13.52 10.25
CA VAL A 43 -21.50 14.23 11.30
C VAL A 43 -21.73 15.75 11.25
N GLN A 44 -21.86 16.32 10.06
CA GLN A 44 -22.11 17.75 9.89
C GLN A 44 -23.55 18.15 10.19
N ALA A 45 -24.53 17.33 9.77
CA ALA A 45 -25.94 17.64 9.89
C ALA A 45 -26.50 17.44 11.31
N ASN A 46 -25.87 16.58 12.13
CA ASN A 46 -26.42 16.16 13.42
C ASN A 46 -25.48 16.49 14.59
N SER A 47 -25.66 17.65 15.21
CA SER A 47 -24.86 18.08 16.36
C SER A 47 -25.03 17.23 17.63
N LEU A 48 -26.10 16.44 17.70
CA LEU A 48 -26.40 15.54 18.84
C LEU A 48 -25.91 14.11 18.61
N LEU A 49 -25.36 13.80 17.43
CA LEU A 49 -24.89 12.47 17.10
C LEU A 49 -23.72 12.09 18.00
N LYS A 50 -23.83 10.99 18.73
CA LYS A 50 -22.77 10.45 19.59
C LYS A 50 -22.14 9.18 19.04
N GLN A 51 -22.87 8.44 18.20
CA GLN A 51 -22.40 7.16 17.67
C GLN A 51 -22.81 6.96 16.21
N ILE A 52 -21.91 6.37 15.43
CA ILE A 52 -22.17 5.85 14.09
C ILE A 52 -21.91 4.34 14.09
N ILE A 53 -22.90 3.56 13.69
CA ILE A 53 -22.79 2.11 13.52
C ILE A 53 -22.70 1.82 12.02
N ILE A 54 -21.63 1.15 11.60
CA ILE A 54 -21.46 0.66 10.24
C ILE A 54 -21.89 -0.80 10.19
N ALA A 55 -22.98 -1.07 9.49
CA ALA A 55 -23.61 -2.39 9.44
C ALA A 55 -23.25 -3.12 8.14
N PHE A 56 -22.57 -4.27 8.26
CA PHE A 56 -22.07 -5.07 7.15
C PHE A 56 -22.93 -6.31 6.86
N ASP A 57 -24.22 -6.29 7.20
CA ASP A 57 -25.09 -7.49 7.21
C ASP A 57 -24.96 -8.37 5.95
N ASP A 58 -24.83 -7.74 4.78
CA ASP A 58 -24.77 -8.41 3.48
C ASP A 58 -23.44 -8.19 2.74
N THR A 59 -22.45 -7.56 3.36
CA THR A 59 -21.21 -7.16 2.66
C THR A 59 -20.29 -8.35 2.42
N ILE A 60 -20.19 -8.76 1.16
CA ILE A 60 -19.38 -9.93 0.73
C ILE A 60 -18.05 -9.52 0.07
N PHE A 61 -17.85 -8.24 -0.22
CA PHE A 61 -16.64 -7.74 -0.86
C PHE A 61 -16.27 -6.34 -0.37
N MET A 62 -14.99 -6.15 -0.06
CA MET A 62 -14.39 -4.86 0.25
C MET A 62 -12.98 -4.80 -0.35
N ASP A 63 -12.69 -3.76 -1.13
CA ASP A 63 -11.36 -3.49 -1.68
C ASP A 63 -10.59 -2.49 -0.80
N SER A 64 -9.39 -2.10 -1.25
CA SER A 64 -8.57 -1.13 -0.52
C SER A 64 -9.24 0.25 -0.41
N SER A 65 -10.05 0.68 -1.38
CA SER A 65 -10.81 1.93 -1.28
C SER A 65 -11.91 1.86 -0.23
N GLY A 66 -12.64 0.74 -0.15
CA GLY A 66 -13.61 0.52 0.94
C GLY A 66 -12.96 0.61 2.32
N LEU A 67 -11.78 0.02 2.48
CA LEU A 67 -10.99 0.13 3.70
C LEU A 67 -10.52 1.57 3.97
N GLY A 68 -10.05 2.26 2.94
CA GLY A 68 -9.65 3.67 3.04
C GLY A 68 -10.78 4.59 3.47
N ALA A 69 -12.00 4.36 2.98
CA ALA A 69 -13.18 5.10 3.40
C ALA A 69 -13.54 4.82 4.88
N LEU A 70 -13.42 3.57 5.35
CA LEU A 70 -13.61 3.25 6.77
C LEU A 70 -12.60 3.98 7.67
N VAL A 71 -11.31 3.94 7.33
CA VAL A 71 -10.26 4.62 8.09
C VAL A 71 -10.46 6.14 8.08
N SER A 72 -10.81 6.71 6.93
CA SER A 72 -11.12 8.15 6.78
C SER A 72 -12.29 8.57 7.66
N ASN A 73 -13.38 7.79 7.66
CA ASN A 73 -14.57 8.07 8.45
C ASN A 73 -14.31 7.91 9.95
N LEU A 74 -13.54 6.90 10.35
CA LEU A 74 -13.13 6.70 11.75
C LEU A 74 -12.37 7.91 12.27
N LYS A 75 -11.34 8.35 11.53
CA LYS A 75 -10.54 9.52 11.91
C LYS A 75 -11.42 10.76 12.05
N HIS A 76 -12.33 10.98 11.11
CA HIS A 76 -13.23 12.12 11.14
C HIS A 76 -14.22 12.07 12.32
N ALA A 77 -14.78 10.89 12.62
CA ALA A 77 -15.67 10.69 13.76
C ALA A 77 -14.93 10.95 15.09
N GLN A 78 -13.70 10.43 15.23
CA GLN A 78 -12.85 10.65 16.40
C GLN A 78 -12.52 12.13 16.63
N GLU A 79 -12.20 12.88 15.56
CA GLU A 79 -11.97 14.34 15.63
C GLU A 79 -13.19 15.11 16.15
N LYS A 80 -14.39 14.55 16.00
CA LYS A 80 -15.65 15.11 16.47
C LYS A 80 -16.16 14.50 17.78
N GLY A 81 -15.41 13.57 18.37
CA GLY A 81 -15.81 12.89 19.60
C GLY A 81 -17.00 11.93 19.41
N ILE A 82 -17.21 11.45 18.19
CA ILE A 82 -18.27 10.50 17.84
C ILE A 82 -17.68 9.09 17.82
N GLU A 83 -18.33 8.17 18.54
CA GLU A 83 -17.95 6.76 18.54
C GLU A 83 -18.33 6.11 17.21
N MET A 84 -17.46 5.27 16.64
CA MET A 84 -17.74 4.50 15.43
C MET A 84 -17.58 3.02 15.72
N THR A 85 -18.66 2.24 15.57
CA THR A 85 -18.66 0.79 15.78
C THR A 85 -19.01 0.05 14.49
N LEU A 86 -18.48 -1.16 14.33
CA LEU A 86 -18.80 -2.04 13.21
C LEU A 86 -19.73 -3.15 13.71
N ARG A 87 -20.82 -3.40 12.99
CA ARG A 87 -21.84 -4.39 13.35
C ARG A 87 -22.01 -5.41 12.24
N ASN A 88 -22.25 -6.66 12.62
CA ASN A 88 -22.51 -7.77 11.70
C ASN A 88 -21.42 -7.92 10.63
N VAL A 89 -20.15 -7.77 11.05
CA VAL A 89 -18.98 -7.91 10.16
C VAL A 89 -18.92 -9.34 9.61
N THR A 90 -19.03 -9.46 8.29
CA THR A 90 -18.93 -10.77 7.61
C THR A 90 -17.50 -11.33 7.68
N PRO A 91 -17.30 -12.65 7.52
CA PRO A 91 -15.96 -13.24 7.48
C PRO A 91 -15.04 -12.60 6.43
N GLN A 92 -15.58 -12.18 5.29
CA GLN A 92 -14.86 -11.51 4.21
C GLN A 92 -14.32 -10.15 4.67
N VAL A 93 -15.17 -9.33 5.28
CA VAL A 93 -14.78 -8.01 5.81
C VAL A 93 -13.80 -8.18 6.98
N LEU A 94 -14.06 -9.14 7.87
CA LEU A 94 -13.19 -9.45 9.01
C LEU A 94 -11.80 -9.90 8.54
N ALA A 95 -11.70 -10.70 7.47
CA ALA A 95 -10.41 -11.10 6.90
C ALA A 95 -9.59 -9.89 6.42
N VAL A 96 -10.24 -8.88 5.84
CA VAL A 96 -9.56 -7.62 5.46
C VAL A 96 -9.07 -6.85 6.68
N LEU A 97 -9.90 -6.73 7.72
CA LEU A 97 -9.55 -6.03 8.95
C LEU A 97 -8.38 -6.73 9.66
N ASN A 98 -8.43 -8.05 9.81
CA ASN A 98 -7.36 -8.85 10.40
C ASN A 98 -6.05 -8.76 9.61
N LEU A 99 -6.13 -8.77 8.26
CA LEU A 99 -4.95 -8.66 7.39
C LEU A 99 -4.17 -7.35 7.63
N THR A 100 -4.89 -6.30 8.01
CA THR A 100 -4.38 -4.93 8.16
C THR A 100 -4.20 -4.51 9.62
N GLY A 101 -4.59 -5.37 10.58
CA GLY A 101 -4.57 -5.07 12.01
C GLY A 101 -5.65 -4.09 12.46
N LEU A 102 -6.60 -3.74 11.58
CA LEU A 102 -7.67 -2.79 11.87
C LEU A 102 -8.78 -3.40 12.74
N ASP A 103 -8.83 -4.73 12.88
CA ASP A 103 -9.66 -5.43 13.85
C ASP A 103 -9.39 -5.02 15.30
N GLN A 104 -8.16 -4.56 15.60
CA GLN A 104 -7.77 -4.06 16.91
C GLN A 104 -8.07 -2.56 17.10
N VAL A 105 -8.35 -1.85 16.00
CA VAL A 105 -8.61 -0.41 16.00
C VAL A 105 -10.12 -0.12 16.06
N PHE A 106 -10.93 -0.93 15.37
CA PHE A 106 -12.38 -0.79 15.37
C PHE A 106 -13.05 -1.53 16.52
N SER A 107 -14.03 -0.90 17.16
CA SER A 107 -14.96 -1.58 18.05
C SER A 107 -15.94 -2.42 17.23
N ILE A 108 -15.79 -3.75 17.26
CA ILE A 108 -16.66 -4.67 16.53
C ILE A 108 -17.72 -5.25 17.48
N GLU A 109 -18.99 -4.97 17.20
CA GLU A 109 -20.12 -5.58 17.89
C GLU A 109 -20.23 -7.05 17.47
N SER A 110 -19.78 -7.94 18.36
CA SER A 110 -19.76 -9.38 18.10
C SER A 110 -21.19 -9.93 18.04
N SER A 111 -21.55 -10.57 16.91
CA SER A 111 -22.74 -11.41 16.83
C SER A 111 -22.40 -12.74 17.53
N LYS A 112 -23.29 -13.21 18.41
CA LYS A 112 -23.11 -14.33 19.36
C LYS A 112 -22.72 -15.70 18.74
N ASN A 113 -22.45 -15.81 17.44
CA ASN A 113 -22.23 -17.08 16.73
C ASN A 113 -20.86 -17.24 16.05
N ALA A 114 -19.92 -16.28 16.19
CA ALA A 114 -18.73 -16.22 15.34
C ALA A 114 -17.42 -16.83 15.91
N GLU A 115 -17.40 -17.33 17.15
CA GLU A 115 -16.12 -17.70 17.81
C GLU A 115 -15.54 -19.08 17.44
N SER A 116 -16.26 -19.96 16.73
CA SER A 116 -15.85 -21.38 16.60
C SER A 116 -15.19 -21.80 15.28
N LEU A 117 -15.14 -20.97 14.24
CA LEU A 117 -14.70 -21.37 12.88
C LEU A 117 -13.43 -20.67 12.38
N ALA A 118 -12.89 -19.73 13.16
CA ALA A 118 -12.11 -18.61 12.64
C ALA A 118 -10.74 -18.98 12.04
N SER A 119 -9.91 -19.83 12.67
CA SER A 119 -8.48 -19.85 12.30
C SER A 119 -8.10 -20.68 11.05
N ARG A 120 -8.93 -21.60 10.56
CA ARG A 120 -8.65 -22.40 9.34
C ARG A 120 -9.44 -22.00 8.10
N GLN A 121 -10.60 -21.37 8.25
CA GLN A 121 -11.39 -20.86 7.11
C GLN A 121 -10.96 -19.45 6.65
N LEU A 122 -10.27 -18.68 7.50
CA LEU A 122 -9.83 -17.32 7.15
C LEU A 122 -8.83 -17.27 5.97
N GLU A 123 -8.01 -18.30 5.75
CA GLU A 123 -7.08 -18.35 4.60
C GLU A 123 -7.80 -18.53 3.26
N GLU A 124 -8.99 -19.15 3.22
CA GLU A 124 -9.83 -19.26 2.02
C GLU A 124 -10.66 -17.99 1.72
N VAL A 125 -10.68 -17.03 2.64
CA VAL A 125 -11.59 -15.87 2.63
C VAL A 125 -10.86 -14.55 2.31
N LEU A 126 -9.56 -14.61 2.01
CA LEU A 126 -8.77 -13.44 1.61
C LEU A 126 -9.46 -12.63 0.49
N PRO A 127 -9.42 -11.28 0.55
CA PRO A 127 -10.15 -10.45 -0.41
C PRO A 127 -9.64 -10.69 -1.83
N ASN A 128 -10.54 -10.87 -2.79
CA ASN A 128 -10.16 -11.05 -4.19
C ASN A 128 -10.18 -9.70 -4.92
N THR A 129 -9.27 -8.79 -4.55
CA THR A 129 -9.24 -7.43 -5.09
C THR A 129 -8.82 -7.36 -6.56
N HIS A 130 -7.81 -8.15 -6.95
CA HIS A 130 -7.26 -8.10 -8.30
C HIS A 130 -6.78 -9.48 -8.79
N PRO A 131 -6.94 -9.84 -10.09
CA PRO A 131 -6.53 -11.14 -10.62
C PRO A 131 -5.05 -11.50 -10.40
N SER A 132 -4.16 -10.50 -10.30
CA SER A 132 -2.74 -10.71 -10.04
C SER A 132 -2.46 -11.33 -8.67
N VAL A 133 -3.26 -11.00 -7.64
CA VAL A 133 -3.02 -11.46 -6.27
C VAL A 133 -3.28 -12.96 -6.12
N LYS A 134 -4.31 -13.46 -6.83
CA LYS A 134 -4.71 -14.88 -6.84
C LYS A 134 -3.98 -15.73 -7.88
N SER A 135 -3.19 -15.12 -8.76
CA SER A 135 -2.54 -15.85 -9.84
C SER A 135 -1.39 -16.71 -9.33
N TRP A 136 -1.61 -18.02 -9.26
CA TRP A 136 -0.57 -18.99 -8.89
C TRP A 136 0.62 -18.96 -9.87
N MET A 137 0.36 -18.72 -11.16
CA MET A 137 1.41 -18.59 -12.18
C MET A 137 2.30 -17.37 -11.92
N LYS A 138 1.69 -16.22 -11.61
CA LYS A 138 2.45 -15.02 -11.22
C LYS A 138 3.30 -15.31 -9.99
N ARG A 139 2.69 -15.96 -8.98
CA ARG A 139 3.39 -16.31 -7.75
C ARG A 139 4.57 -17.25 -8.00
N LEU A 140 4.44 -18.22 -8.92
CA LEU A 140 5.53 -19.10 -9.32
C LEU A 140 6.68 -18.32 -9.97
N ILE A 141 6.37 -17.40 -10.88
CA ILE A 141 7.37 -16.51 -11.50
C ILE A 141 8.06 -15.67 -10.42
N ASP A 142 7.31 -15.12 -9.46
CA ASP A 142 7.84 -14.34 -8.36
C ASP A 142 8.83 -15.15 -7.51
N ILE A 143 8.49 -16.40 -7.16
CA ILE A 143 9.35 -17.29 -6.38
C ILE A 143 10.63 -17.62 -7.14
N ILE A 144 10.53 -18.00 -8.43
CA ILE A 144 11.70 -18.34 -9.25
C ILE A 144 12.63 -17.13 -9.38
N GLY A 145 12.08 -15.95 -9.71
CA GLY A 145 12.89 -14.73 -9.81
C GLY A 145 13.47 -14.28 -8.48
N ALA A 146 12.75 -14.47 -7.37
CA ALA A 146 13.25 -14.19 -6.03
C ALA A 146 14.42 -15.11 -5.65
N ILE A 147 14.35 -16.40 -5.94
CA ILE A 147 15.46 -17.34 -5.68
C ILE A 147 16.69 -16.93 -6.48
N VAL A 148 16.54 -16.64 -7.77
CA VAL A 148 17.65 -16.16 -8.63
C VAL A 148 18.25 -14.87 -8.07
N GLY A 149 17.39 -13.90 -7.72
CA GLY A 149 17.81 -12.64 -7.12
C GLY A 149 18.52 -12.79 -5.79
N LEU A 150 18.06 -13.71 -4.92
CA LEU A 150 18.70 -14.00 -3.63
C LEU A 150 20.05 -14.70 -3.79
N VAL A 151 20.22 -15.57 -4.78
CA VAL A 151 21.54 -16.16 -5.09
C VAL A 151 22.53 -15.07 -5.51
N ILE A 152 22.11 -14.15 -6.39
CA ILE A 152 22.92 -12.98 -6.79
C ILE A 152 23.23 -12.11 -5.56
N THR A 153 22.23 -11.87 -4.71
CA THR A 153 22.37 -11.10 -3.47
C THR A 153 23.41 -11.76 -2.55
N ALA A 154 23.37 -13.08 -2.38
CA ALA A 154 24.30 -13.81 -1.51
C ALA A 154 25.76 -13.67 -1.99
N VAL A 155 26.00 -13.78 -3.30
CA VAL A 155 27.34 -13.61 -3.88
C VAL A 155 27.85 -12.18 -3.73
N LEU A 156 26.99 -11.18 -3.97
CA LEU A 156 27.36 -9.77 -3.91
C LEU A 156 27.34 -9.18 -2.49
N CYS A 157 26.72 -9.87 -1.52
CA CYS A 157 26.57 -9.37 -0.16
C CYS A 157 27.92 -9.08 0.50
N VAL A 158 28.89 -9.99 0.38
CA VAL A 158 30.21 -9.84 1.01
C VAL A 158 30.96 -8.59 0.54
N PRO A 159 31.21 -8.37 -0.77
CA PRO A 159 31.91 -7.16 -1.22
C PRO A 159 31.11 -5.89 -0.95
N ILE A 160 29.78 -5.91 -1.06
CA ILE A 160 28.93 -4.76 -0.73
C ILE A 160 29.01 -4.42 0.76
N ALA A 161 28.93 -5.41 1.64
CA ALA A 161 29.03 -5.24 3.08
C ALA A 161 30.37 -4.63 3.49
N ILE A 162 31.48 -5.13 2.93
CA ILE A 162 32.82 -4.57 3.17
C ILE A 162 32.88 -3.11 2.71
N ALA A 163 32.40 -2.81 1.50
CA ALA A 163 32.40 -1.45 0.97
C ALA A 163 31.56 -0.48 1.85
N ILE A 164 30.39 -0.91 2.31
CA ILE A 164 29.55 -0.12 3.23
C ILE A 164 30.29 0.13 4.54
N GLN A 165 30.90 -0.89 5.15
CA GLN A 165 31.60 -0.74 6.44
C GLN A 165 32.82 0.17 6.36
N ILE A 166 33.52 0.19 5.22
CA ILE A 166 34.67 1.08 5.00
C ILE A 166 34.22 2.54 4.81
N ASP A 167 33.11 2.77 4.11
CA ASP A 167 32.61 4.11 3.78
C ASP A 167 31.87 4.77 4.95
N ASP A 168 31.06 4.00 5.69
CA ASP A 168 30.31 4.44 6.87
C ASP A 168 30.06 3.22 7.79
N PRO A 169 30.81 3.03 8.89
CA PRO A 169 30.61 1.87 9.77
C PRO A 169 29.19 1.76 10.34
N GLY A 170 28.68 0.54 10.52
CA GLY A 170 27.36 0.30 11.15
C GLY A 170 26.54 -0.81 10.50
N ASN A 171 25.20 -0.70 10.54
CA ASN A 171 24.33 -1.76 10.01
C ASN A 171 24.41 -1.85 8.49
N ILE A 172 24.66 -3.05 7.97
CA ILE A 172 24.75 -3.31 6.51
C ILE A 172 23.37 -3.23 5.86
N LEU A 173 22.36 -3.76 6.54
CA LEU A 173 20.97 -3.76 6.07
C LEU A 173 20.19 -2.61 6.71
N PHE A 174 19.30 -2.03 5.92
CA PHE A 174 18.33 -1.04 6.34
C PHE A 174 16.92 -1.62 6.11
N ALA A 175 16.02 -1.33 7.05
CA ALA A 175 14.62 -1.70 6.96
C ALA A 175 13.74 -0.46 7.09
N GLN A 176 12.69 -0.38 6.28
CA GLN A 176 11.70 0.69 6.37
C GLN A 176 10.28 0.10 6.33
N THR A 177 9.39 0.61 7.18
CA THR A 177 7.98 0.22 7.11
C THR A 177 7.34 0.75 5.83
N ARG A 178 6.59 -0.12 5.16
CA ARG A 178 5.86 0.13 3.93
C ARG A 178 4.49 -0.53 3.99
N CYS A 179 3.55 0.00 3.24
CA CYS A 179 2.24 -0.59 3.03
C CYS A 179 2.26 -1.47 1.79
N GLY A 180 1.77 -2.69 1.92
CA GLY A 180 1.62 -3.66 0.86
C GLY A 180 0.18 -3.77 0.40
N TRP A 181 -0.18 -4.97 -0.05
CA TRP A 181 -1.53 -5.29 -0.47
C TRP A 181 -2.56 -5.01 0.64
N MET A 182 -3.67 -4.36 0.30
CA MET A 182 -4.71 -3.86 1.22
C MET A 182 -4.21 -2.85 2.26
N GLY A 183 -2.99 -2.31 2.12
CA GLY A 183 -2.40 -1.42 3.11
C GLY A 183 -1.66 -2.15 4.24
N LYS A 184 -1.59 -3.49 4.22
CA LYS A 184 -0.85 -4.27 5.23
C LYS A 184 0.58 -3.80 5.37
N GLU A 185 1.00 -3.45 6.58
CA GLU A 185 2.36 -3.00 6.84
C GLU A 185 3.37 -4.17 6.78
N PHE A 186 4.53 -3.90 6.18
CA PHE A 186 5.67 -4.82 6.14
C PHE A 186 7.00 -4.06 6.15
N LYS A 187 8.11 -4.76 6.42
CA LYS A 187 9.46 -4.17 6.39
C LYS A 187 10.12 -4.44 5.05
N ILE A 188 10.37 -3.38 4.27
CA ILE A 188 11.16 -3.49 3.04
C ILE A 188 12.65 -3.52 3.37
N TRP A 189 13.38 -4.49 2.84
CA TRP A 189 14.81 -4.66 3.11
C TRP A 189 15.68 -4.06 2.01
N LYS A 190 16.71 -3.30 2.38
CA LYS A 190 17.71 -2.75 1.46
C LYS A 190 19.11 -2.86 2.05
N PHE A 191 20.14 -2.79 1.20
CA PHE A 191 21.46 -2.44 1.70
C PHE A 191 21.47 -0.97 2.08
N ARG A 192 22.13 -0.63 3.19
CA ARG A 192 22.23 0.74 3.66
C ARG A 192 23.04 1.56 2.66
N SER A 193 22.38 2.57 2.08
CA SER A 193 22.99 3.51 1.14
C SER A 193 23.12 4.93 1.71
N MET A 194 22.68 5.14 2.94
CA MET A 194 22.67 6.43 3.63
C MET A 194 23.44 6.31 4.95
N CYS A 195 23.98 7.43 5.45
CA CYS A 195 24.69 7.47 6.72
C CYS A 195 23.82 7.01 7.90
N VAL A 196 24.43 6.50 8.97
CA VAL A 196 23.72 6.01 10.19
C VAL A 196 22.68 7.00 10.72
N ASP A 197 23.00 8.29 10.68
CA ASP A 197 22.19 9.39 11.23
C ASP A 197 21.21 10.02 10.22
N ALA A 198 20.97 9.37 9.08
CA ALA A 198 20.15 9.91 7.98
C ALA A 198 18.69 10.23 8.38
N GLU A 199 18.10 9.48 9.31
CA GLU A 199 16.73 9.75 9.75
C GLU A 199 16.68 11.01 10.62
N ALA A 200 17.68 11.24 11.49
CA ALA A 200 17.78 12.47 12.29
C ALA A 200 17.96 13.71 11.38
N LYS A 201 18.81 13.59 10.37
CA LYS A 201 19.02 14.65 9.35
C LYS A 201 17.80 14.90 8.47
N LYS A 202 16.85 13.96 8.38
CA LYS A 202 15.66 14.11 7.53
C LYS A 202 14.79 15.29 7.99
N ALA A 203 14.57 15.41 9.29
CA ALA A 203 13.76 16.47 9.87
C ALA A 203 14.34 17.87 9.59
N GLU A 204 15.67 17.99 9.56
CA GLU A 204 16.37 19.23 9.24
C GLU A 204 16.33 19.59 7.75
N LEU A 205 16.15 18.59 6.88
CA LEU A 205 16.14 18.72 5.43
C LEU A 205 14.72 18.81 4.83
N GLU A 206 13.67 18.81 5.65
CA GLU A 206 12.27 18.86 5.19
C GLU A 206 11.98 20.12 4.37
N GLN A 207 12.64 21.23 4.69
CA GLN A 207 12.56 22.49 3.95
C GLN A 207 13.19 22.44 2.54
N GLN A 208 13.98 21.41 2.23
CA GLN A 208 14.64 21.24 0.93
C GLN A 208 13.89 20.26 0.02
N ASN A 209 12.71 19.76 0.41
CA ASN A 209 11.93 18.83 -0.41
C ASN A 209 11.54 19.45 -1.76
N GLN A 210 11.89 18.79 -2.86
CA GLN A 210 11.73 19.30 -4.23
C GLN A 210 10.44 18.80 -4.91
N VAL A 211 9.67 17.92 -4.26
CA VAL A 211 8.44 17.34 -4.80
C VAL A 211 7.26 17.80 -3.97
N GLN A 212 6.18 18.21 -4.64
CA GLN A 212 4.90 18.51 -3.99
C GLN A 212 4.10 17.22 -3.76
N GLY A 213 3.38 17.16 -2.64
CA GLY A 213 2.56 16.00 -2.25
C GLY A 213 3.27 15.07 -1.25
N ALA A 214 2.86 13.80 -1.21
CA ALA A 214 3.25 12.87 -0.15
C ALA A 214 4.70 12.32 -0.24
N PHE A 215 5.49 12.73 -1.24
CA PHE A 215 6.87 12.26 -1.43
C PHE A 215 7.91 13.20 -0.83
N PHE A 216 9.04 12.60 -0.46
CA PHE A 216 10.26 13.31 -0.14
C PHE A 216 11.33 13.00 -1.20
N LYS A 217 11.84 14.03 -1.89
CA LYS A 217 12.98 13.91 -2.82
C LYS A 217 13.85 15.17 -2.76
N ILE A 218 15.16 14.96 -2.65
CA ILE A 218 16.19 16.01 -2.78
C ILE A 218 17.23 15.49 -3.76
N ASP A 219 17.49 16.24 -4.83
CA ASP A 219 18.64 15.98 -5.70
C ASP A 219 19.95 16.19 -4.93
N ASN A 220 20.92 15.27 -5.09
CA ASN A 220 22.19 15.24 -4.32
C ASN A 220 21.98 15.20 -2.79
N ASP A 221 21.08 14.34 -2.33
CA ASP A 221 20.81 14.14 -0.90
C ASP A 221 22.11 13.91 -0.10
N PRO A 222 22.47 14.83 0.84
CA PRO A 222 23.74 14.80 1.57
C PRO A 222 23.85 13.61 2.52
N ARG A 223 22.74 12.89 2.76
CA ARG A 223 22.71 11.69 3.59
C ARG A 223 23.21 10.45 2.85
N VAL A 224 23.35 10.50 1.52
CA VAL A 224 23.77 9.36 0.71
C VAL A 224 25.29 9.24 0.72
N THR A 225 25.82 8.08 1.12
CA THR A 225 27.26 7.85 1.20
C THR A 225 27.89 7.71 -0.20
N ARG A 226 29.23 7.63 -0.30
CA ARG A 226 29.90 7.47 -1.61
C ARG A 226 29.57 6.12 -2.23
N VAL A 227 29.64 5.05 -1.44
CA VAL A 227 29.23 3.71 -1.82
C VAL A 227 27.72 3.68 -2.04
N GLY A 228 26.95 4.35 -1.20
CA GLY A 228 25.50 4.48 -1.33
C GLY A 228 25.06 5.05 -2.68
N ARG A 229 25.76 6.08 -3.20
CA ARG A 229 25.51 6.62 -4.55
C ARG A 229 25.71 5.58 -5.64
N PHE A 230 26.76 4.76 -5.53
CA PHE A 230 27.00 3.66 -6.48
C PHE A 230 25.91 2.60 -6.39
N LEU A 231 25.53 2.18 -5.18
CA LEU A 231 24.49 1.17 -4.96
C LEU A 231 23.14 1.63 -5.55
N ARG A 232 22.73 2.87 -5.29
CA ARG A 232 21.48 3.45 -5.85
C ARG A 232 21.51 3.59 -7.36
N LYS A 233 22.63 4.04 -7.92
CA LYS A 233 22.78 4.18 -9.38
C LYS A 233 22.64 2.84 -10.10
N THR A 234 23.10 1.76 -9.47
CA THR A 234 23.07 0.39 -10.01
C THR A 234 21.86 -0.41 -9.53
N SER A 235 21.01 0.15 -8.68
CA SER A 235 19.91 -0.52 -7.96
C SER A 235 20.36 -1.73 -7.12
N LEU A 236 21.65 -1.83 -6.80
CA LEU A 236 22.19 -2.93 -5.99
C LEU A 236 21.70 -2.84 -4.54
N ASP A 237 21.34 -1.64 -4.06
CA ASP A 237 20.76 -1.46 -2.73
C ASP A 237 19.42 -2.17 -2.56
N GLU A 238 18.71 -2.47 -3.64
CA GLU A 238 17.38 -3.08 -3.62
C GLU A 238 17.39 -4.61 -3.64
N LEU A 239 18.56 -5.24 -3.84
CA LEU A 239 18.70 -6.70 -3.91
C LEU A 239 18.11 -7.44 -2.69
N PRO A 240 18.24 -6.97 -1.44
CA PRO A 240 17.61 -7.63 -0.30
C PRO A 240 16.08 -7.72 -0.38
N GLN A 241 15.40 -6.90 -1.20
CA GLN A 241 13.95 -6.97 -1.40
C GLN A 241 13.49 -8.28 -2.06
N PHE A 242 14.38 -9.04 -2.71
CA PHE A 242 14.02 -10.37 -3.19
C PHE A 242 13.58 -11.29 -2.04
N TRP A 243 14.00 -11.04 -0.80
CA TRP A 243 13.45 -11.71 0.37
C TRP A 243 11.96 -11.40 0.55
N ASN A 244 11.56 -10.13 0.46
CA ASN A 244 10.16 -9.69 0.55
C ASN A 244 9.30 -10.32 -0.55
N VAL A 245 9.86 -10.47 -1.76
CA VAL A 245 9.20 -11.20 -2.85
C VAL A 245 9.07 -12.68 -2.51
N LEU A 246 10.12 -13.33 -2.00
CA LEU A 246 10.09 -14.75 -1.65
C LEU A 246 9.04 -15.05 -0.57
N ILE A 247 8.88 -14.21 0.45
CA ILE A 247 7.89 -14.42 1.52
C ILE A 247 6.48 -13.92 1.18
N GLY A 248 6.30 -13.27 0.03
CA GLY A 248 4.99 -12.90 -0.52
C GLY A 248 4.43 -11.55 -0.06
N GLU A 249 5.24 -10.73 0.60
CA GLU A 249 4.92 -9.32 0.92
C GLU A 249 4.97 -8.44 -0.34
N MET A 250 5.89 -8.77 -1.24
CA MET A 250 6.07 -8.13 -2.54
C MET A 250 5.94 -9.13 -3.69
N SER A 251 5.92 -8.60 -4.90
CA SER A 251 5.99 -9.30 -6.18
C SER A 251 7.17 -8.75 -6.98
N LEU A 252 7.64 -9.46 -8.02
CA LEU A 252 8.65 -8.90 -8.92
C LEU A 252 8.11 -7.66 -9.64
N VAL A 253 6.85 -7.72 -10.08
CA VAL A 253 6.14 -6.65 -10.77
C VAL A 253 4.88 -6.27 -10.02
N GLY A 254 4.66 -4.98 -9.78
CA GLY A 254 3.55 -4.46 -9.01
C GLY A 254 3.61 -2.94 -8.88
N THR A 255 2.73 -2.37 -8.06
CA THR A 255 2.74 -0.93 -7.76
C THR A 255 3.88 -0.58 -6.81
N ARG A 256 4.26 0.69 -6.73
CA ARG A 256 5.29 1.14 -5.76
C ARG A 256 4.74 0.99 -4.33
N PRO A 257 5.48 0.37 -3.39
CA PRO A 257 5.08 0.31 -1.98
C PRO A 257 5.18 1.71 -1.33
N PRO A 258 4.07 2.32 -0.88
CA PRO A 258 4.12 3.59 -0.15
C PRO A 258 4.48 3.41 1.33
N THR A 259 4.91 4.49 1.96
CA THR A 259 5.03 4.63 3.42
C THR A 259 3.64 4.72 4.08
N PRO A 260 3.51 4.34 5.36
CA PRO A 260 2.28 4.60 6.12
C PRO A 260 1.91 6.09 6.16
N SER A 261 2.90 6.99 6.23
CA SER A 261 2.68 8.44 6.16
C SER A 261 2.07 8.87 4.82
N GLU A 262 2.52 8.30 3.69
CA GLU A 262 1.91 8.56 2.39
C GLU A 262 0.45 8.10 2.39
N VAL A 263 0.18 6.86 2.82
CA VAL A 263 -1.18 6.29 2.83
C VAL A 263 -2.15 7.09 3.72
N SER A 264 -1.66 7.66 4.82
CA SER A 264 -2.48 8.48 5.72
C SER A 264 -3.03 9.76 5.09
N LEU A 265 -2.46 10.19 3.96
CA LEU A 265 -2.87 11.37 3.19
C LEU A 265 -3.73 11.00 1.98
N TYR A 266 -4.01 9.71 1.75
CA TYR A 266 -4.72 9.28 0.55
C TYR A 266 -6.19 9.62 0.58
N GLU A 267 -6.67 10.15 -0.53
CA GLU A 267 -8.10 10.17 -0.82
C GLU A 267 -8.60 8.76 -1.18
N VAL A 268 -9.88 8.49 -0.95
CA VAL A 268 -10.48 7.15 -1.11
C VAL A 268 -10.17 6.49 -2.48
N PRO A 269 -10.23 7.20 -3.62
CA PRO A 269 -9.86 6.62 -4.91
C PRO A 269 -8.38 6.24 -5.02
N GLU A 270 -7.50 6.90 -4.28
CA GLU A 270 -6.05 6.67 -4.36
C GLU A 270 -5.65 5.38 -3.67
N TRP A 271 -6.46 4.90 -2.72
CA TRP A 271 -6.27 3.61 -2.06
C TRP A 271 -6.27 2.44 -3.05
N GLN A 272 -7.00 2.52 -4.17
CA GLN A 272 -7.09 1.46 -5.20
C GLN A 272 -5.71 0.94 -5.66
N ARG A 273 -4.66 1.76 -5.58
CA ARG A 273 -3.29 1.31 -5.93
C ARG A 273 -2.77 0.16 -5.04
N LEU A 274 -3.39 -0.05 -3.88
CA LEU A 274 -3.10 -1.09 -2.89
C LEU A 274 -3.88 -2.38 -3.14
N ASP A 275 -4.69 -2.48 -4.20
CA ASP A 275 -5.42 -3.70 -4.57
C ASP A 275 -4.53 -4.81 -5.14
N VAL A 276 -3.24 -4.54 -5.33
CA VAL A 276 -2.24 -5.52 -5.78
C VAL A 276 -1.06 -5.59 -4.81
N ARG A 277 -0.30 -6.70 -4.85
CA ARG A 277 1.00 -6.76 -4.17
C ARG A 277 1.95 -5.71 -4.78
N PRO A 278 2.68 -4.94 -3.96
CA PRO A 278 3.68 -4.02 -4.47
C PRO A 278 4.81 -4.76 -5.19
N GLY A 279 5.46 -4.08 -6.12
CA GLY A 279 6.50 -4.63 -7.00
C GLY A 279 7.89 -4.08 -6.70
N MET A 280 8.92 -4.90 -6.95
CA MET A 280 10.29 -4.38 -7.12
C MET A 280 10.38 -3.47 -8.35
N THR A 281 9.72 -3.87 -9.45
CA THR A 281 9.51 -3.04 -10.63
C THR A 281 8.02 -2.86 -10.94
N GLY A 282 7.72 -1.97 -11.88
CA GLY A 282 6.36 -1.59 -12.24
C GLY A 282 6.33 -0.58 -13.38
N GLU A 283 5.12 -0.22 -13.81
CA GLU A 283 4.90 0.76 -14.88
C GLU A 283 5.58 2.10 -14.57
N TRP A 284 5.47 2.53 -13.32
CA TRP A 284 6.14 3.69 -12.76
C TRP A 284 7.66 3.62 -12.94
N GLN A 285 8.30 2.53 -12.47
CA GLN A 285 9.76 2.40 -12.48
C GLN A 285 10.32 2.41 -13.90
N VAL A 286 9.57 1.90 -14.87
CA VAL A 286 10.01 1.73 -16.26
C VAL A 286 9.74 2.98 -17.10
N ASN A 287 8.58 3.62 -16.94
CA ASN A 287 8.16 4.75 -17.79
C ASN A 287 8.26 6.12 -17.10
N GLY A 288 8.53 6.17 -15.80
CA GLY A 288 8.37 7.36 -14.97
C GLY A 288 9.63 8.03 -14.42
N ARG A 289 10.80 7.43 -14.56
CA ARG A 289 12.02 7.85 -13.83
C ARG A 289 12.55 9.27 -14.15
N SER A 290 12.19 9.89 -15.27
CA SER A 290 12.76 11.20 -15.68
C SER A 290 11.73 12.29 -16.00
N THR A 291 10.44 11.99 -16.00
CA THR A 291 9.40 12.88 -16.55
C THR A 291 8.25 13.18 -15.59
N ILE A 292 8.21 12.55 -14.43
CA ILE A 292 7.05 12.66 -13.55
C ILE A 292 7.20 13.82 -12.58
N ARG A 293 6.19 14.68 -12.58
CA ARG A 293 6.17 15.96 -11.87
C ARG A 293 5.15 16.00 -10.74
N SER A 294 4.25 15.01 -10.63
CA SER A 294 3.21 15.00 -9.61
C SER A 294 2.87 13.60 -9.09
N PHE A 295 2.18 13.53 -7.95
CA PHE A 295 1.73 12.28 -7.34
C PHE A 295 0.61 11.61 -8.13
N GLU A 296 -0.26 12.39 -8.77
CA GLU A 296 -1.35 11.88 -9.60
C GLU A 296 -0.82 11.06 -10.80
N ASP A 297 0.32 11.44 -11.36
CA ASP A 297 0.99 10.66 -12.41
C ASP A 297 1.44 9.29 -11.91
N VAL A 298 1.87 9.19 -10.65
CA VAL A 298 2.23 7.91 -10.01
C VAL A 298 1.01 7.01 -9.93
N ILE A 299 -0.08 7.54 -9.37
CA ILE A 299 -1.34 6.82 -9.21
C ILE A 299 -1.85 6.35 -10.57
N ARG A 300 -1.82 7.24 -11.58
CA ARG A 300 -2.24 6.90 -12.94
C ARG A 300 -1.48 5.72 -13.52
N LEU A 301 -0.14 5.70 -13.39
CA LEU A 301 0.68 4.59 -13.90
C LEU A 301 0.44 3.29 -13.12
N ASP A 302 0.24 3.38 -11.81
CA ASP A 302 -0.10 2.22 -10.98
C ASP A 302 -1.47 1.63 -11.35
N LEU A 303 -2.50 2.46 -11.54
CA LEU A 303 -3.83 2.01 -11.99
C LEU A 303 -3.79 1.49 -13.43
N GLN A 304 -2.95 2.08 -14.29
CA GLN A 304 -2.72 1.59 -15.65
C GLN A 304 -2.07 0.21 -15.65
N TYR A 305 -1.12 -0.05 -14.74
CA TYR A 305 -0.56 -1.38 -14.54
C TYR A 305 -1.64 -2.40 -14.18
N GLN A 306 -2.47 -2.09 -13.18
CA GLN A 306 -3.55 -2.98 -12.76
C GLN A 306 -4.51 -3.28 -13.92
N LYS A 307 -4.97 -2.24 -14.62
CA LYS A 307 -5.90 -2.37 -15.75
C LYS A 307 -5.35 -3.23 -16.89
N ASN A 308 -4.06 -3.11 -17.20
CA ASN A 308 -3.43 -3.83 -18.32
C ASN A 308 -2.75 -5.14 -17.89
N TRP A 309 -2.93 -5.55 -16.63
CA TRP A 309 -2.18 -6.66 -16.07
C TRP A 309 -2.43 -7.96 -16.86
N SER A 310 -1.32 -8.59 -17.23
CA SER A 310 -1.26 -9.96 -17.72
C SER A 310 0.12 -10.52 -17.42
N LEU A 311 0.28 -11.85 -17.44
CA LEU A 311 1.59 -12.48 -17.24
C LEU A 311 2.62 -12.01 -18.28
N LEU A 312 2.18 -11.84 -19.54
CA LEU A 312 3.03 -11.32 -20.61
C LEU A 312 3.44 -9.86 -20.35
N TYR A 313 2.54 -9.07 -19.77
CA TYR A 313 2.83 -7.69 -19.40
C TYR A 313 3.87 -7.60 -18.28
N ASP A 314 3.75 -8.45 -17.25
CA ASP A 314 4.75 -8.56 -16.19
C ASP A 314 6.14 -8.92 -16.77
N LEU A 315 6.21 -9.93 -17.65
CA LEU A 315 7.47 -10.31 -18.31
C LEU A 315 8.06 -9.16 -19.15
N LYS A 316 7.22 -8.39 -19.85
CA LYS A 316 7.64 -7.21 -20.60
C LYS A 316 8.24 -6.15 -19.69
N LEU A 317 7.63 -5.88 -18.54
CA LEU A 317 8.13 -4.91 -17.57
C LEU A 317 9.44 -5.37 -16.92
N ILE A 318 9.57 -6.66 -16.59
CA ILE A 318 10.84 -7.23 -16.11
C ILE A 318 11.93 -7.02 -17.16
N PHE A 319 11.68 -7.41 -18.42
CA PHE A 319 12.66 -7.27 -19.50
C PHE A 319 13.09 -5.81 -19.69
N LYS A 320 12.13 -4.88 -19.75
CA LYS A 320 12.41 -3.44 -19.84
C LYS A 320 13.26 -2.93 -18.67
N THR A 321 12.97 -3.41 -17.45
CA THR A 321 13.75 -3.02 -16.25
C THR A 321 15.20 -3.46 -16.41
N VAL A 322 15.44 -4.70 -16.83
CA VAL A 322 16.80 -5.22 -17.08
C VAL A 322 17.50 -4.38 -18.14
N THR A 323 16.82 -4.05 -19.25
CA THR A 323 17.43 -3.22 -20.33
C THR A 323 17.79 -1.81 -19.84
N ILE A 324 16.94 -1.21 -18.99
CA ILE A 324 17.20 0.11 -18.40
C ILE A 324 18.42 0.08 -17.49
N LEU A 325 18.60 -0.97 -16.67
CA LEU A 325 19.77 -1.10 -15.80
C LEU A 325 21.09 -1.22 -16.56
N PHE A 326 21.07 -1.80 -17.77
CA PHE A 326 22.26 -1.91 -18.63
C PHE A 326 22.53 -0.67 -19.50
N ASN A 327 21.55 0.23 -19.66
CA ASN A 327 21.74 1.48 -20.41
C ASN A 327 22.42 2.55 -19.54
N LYS A 328 23.68 2.87 -19.85
CA LYS A 328 24.57 3.78 -19.09
C LYS A 328 24.02 5.19 -18.81
N ASN A 329 22.98 5.64 -19.53
CA ASN A 329 22.38 6.97 -19.41
C ASN A 329 21.14 7.02 -18.50
N SER A 330 20.76 5.90 -17.88
CA SER A 330 19.50 5.78 -17.11
C SER A 330 19.68 5.69 -15.60
N GLY A 331 20.88 6.02 -15.09
CA GLY A 331 21.15 6.05 -13.66
C GLY A 331 20.18 7.00 -12.94
N ALA A 332 19.56 6.52 -11.87
CA ALA A 332 18.79 7.37 -10.97
C ALA A 332 19.70 8.51 -10.45
N VAL A 333 19.25 9.75 -10.65
CA VAL A 333 19.77 10.93 -9.93
C VAL A 333 19.13 10.95 -8.56
#